data_AF-A0A662V9A7-F1
#
_entry.id   AF-A0A662V9A7-F1
#
_cell.length_a   1.000
_cell.length_b   1.000
_cell.length_c   1.000
_cell.angle_alpha   90.00
_cell.angle_beta   90.00
_cell.angle_gamma   90.00
#
_symmetry.space_group_name_H-M   'P 1'
#
loop_
_entity.id
_entity.type
_entity.pdbx_description
1 polymer ?
#
loop_
_entity_poly.entity_id
_entity_poly.type
_entity_poly.pdbx_seq_one_letter_code
_entity_poly.pdbx_strand_id
1 'polypeptide(L)' 'MNREERLKLLATLRLELARLREQARVGTLANTARIRIVRKNIARILTVMREEELGIRRGRSESKR' A
#
# COMPACT_ATOMS: atom_id res chain seq x y z
N MET A 1 10.63 5.29 -7.04
CA MET A 1 10.51 4.07 -6.23
C MET A 1 10.53 2.89 -7.16
N ASN A 2 11.56 2.04 -7.09
CA ASN A 2 11.67 0.85 -7.93
C ASN A 2 10.65 -0.21 -7.48
N ARG A 3 10.30 -1.17 -8.36
CA ARG A 3 9.38 -2.27 -8.06
C ARG A 3 9.78 -3.04 -6.81
N GLU A 4 11.07 -3.28 -6.63
CA GLU A 4 11.60 -4.00 -5.46
C GLU A 4 11.37 -3.23 -4.15
N GLU A 5 11.59 -1.91 -4.16
CA GLU A 5 11.31 -1.07 -2.98
C GLU A 5 9.81 -1.11 -2.63
N ARG A 6 8.93 -1.11 -3.63
CA ARG A 6 7.47 -1.22 -3.41
C ARG A 6 7.10 -2.54 -2.77
N LEU A 7 7.72 -3.63 -3.19
CA LEU A 7 7.52 -4.95 -2.58
C LEU A 7 8.00 -4.98 -1.12
N LYS A 8 9.16 -4.40 -0.84
CA LYS A 8 9.69 -4.26 0.53
C LYS A 8 8.72 -3.44 1.40
N LEU A 9 8.30 -2.27 0.93
CA LEU A 9 7.35 -1.42 1.66
C LEU A 9 5.99 -2.11 1.86
N LEU A 10 5.48 -2.82 0.85
CA LEU A 10 4.25 -3.59 0.95
C LEU A 10 4.33 -4.67 2.03
N ALA A 11 5.45 -5.38 2.11
CA ALA A 11 5.70 -6.38 3.15
C ALA A 11 5.72 -5.73 4.55
N THR A 12 6.42 -4.61 4.71
CA THR A 12 6.45 -3.86 5.97
C THR A 12 5.06 -3.40 6.40
N LEU A 13 4.27 -2.83 5.49
CA LEU A 13 2.91 -2.37 5.80
C LEU A 13 1.95 -3.52 6.12
N ARG A 14 2.11 -4.69 5.48
CA ARG A 14 1.33 -5.89 5.81
C ARG A 14 1.67 -6.41 7.21
N LEU A 15 2.95 -6.42 7.58
CA LEU A 15 3.38 -6.80 8.93
C LEU A 15 2.86 -5.80 9.98
N GLU A 16 2.91 -4.51 9.68
CA GLU A 16 2.34 -3.47 10.55
C GLU A 16 0.82 -3.68 10.72
N LEU A 17 0.09 -3.95 9.63
CA LEU A 17 -1.35 -4.23 9.70
C LEU A 17 -1.66 -5.46 10.56
N ALA A 18 -0.85 -6.51 10.48
CA ALA A 18 -1.02 -7.71 11.31
C ALA A 18 -0.82 -7.37 12.80
N ARG A 19 0.23 -6.63 13.14
CA ARG A 19 0.48 -6.17 14.53
C ARG A 19 -0.64 -5.30 15.05
N LEU A 20 -1.11 -4.33 14.26
CA LEU A 20 -2.21 -3.45 14.65
C LEU A 20 -3.53 -4.21 14.87
N ARG A 21 -3.77 -5.28 14.09
CA ARG A 21 -4.94 -6.15 14.28
C ARG A 21 -4.84 -6.97 15.56
N GLU A 22 -3.66 -7.50 15.88
CA GLU A 22 -3.46 -8.18 17.16
C GLU A 22 -3.63 -7.22 18.34
N GLN A 23 -3.08 -6.01 18.26
CA GLN A 23 -3.29 -4.98 19.28
C GLN A 23 -4.77 -4.59 19.41
N ALA A 24 -5.50 -4.47 18.30
CA ALA A 24 -6.94 -4.21 18.33
C ALA A 24 -7.72 -5.34 19.01
N ARG A 25 -7.34 -6.60 18.73
CA ARG A 25 -7.96 -7.80 19.30
C ARG A 25 -7.76 -7.88 20.81
N VAL A 26 -6.56 -7.53 21.30
CA VAL A 26 -6.23 -7.52 22.74
C VAL A 26 -6.72 -6.24 23.44
N GLY A 27 -7.16 -5.23 22.68
CA GLY A 27 -7.66 -3.95 23.23
C GLY A 27 -6.56 -2.96 23.61
N THR A 28 -5.31 -3.20 23.21
CA THR A 28 -4.14 -2.36 23.54
C THR A 28 -3.81 -1.35 22.44
N LEU A 29 -4.66 -1.24 21.40
CA LEU A 29 -4.41 -0.35 20.28
C LEU A 29 -4.64 1.13 20.65
N ALA A 30 -3.55 1.88 20.76
CA ALA A 30 -3.59 3.32 21.07
C ALA A 30 -4.17 4.19 19.93
N ASN A 31 -3.96 3.80 18.66
CA ASN A 31 -4.41 4.58 17.50
C ASN A 31 -5.18 3.73 16.49
N THR A 32 -6.51 3.77 16.59
CA THR A 32 -7.44 3.03 15.71
C THR A 32 -7.43 3.55 14.27
N ALA A 33 -7.16 4.85 14.05
CA ALA A 33 -7.07 5.45 12.73
C ALA A 33 -5.89 4.88 11.92
N ARG A 34 -4.83 4.40 12.59
CA ARG A 34 -3.65 3.84 11.94
C ARG A 34 -3.98 2.63 11.05
N ILE A 35 -4.88 1.75 11.48
CA ILE A 35 -5.33 0.59 10.67
C ILE A 35 -5.88 1.06 9.32
N ARG A 36 -6.73 2.10 9.33
CA ARG A 36 -7.33 2.66 8.11
C ARG A 36 -6.27 3.26 7.19
N ILE A 37 -5.29 3.97 7.76
CA ILE A 37 -4.18 4.58 6.99
C ILE A 37 -3.33 3.50 6.33
N VAL A 38 -2.90 2.48 7.09
CA VAL A 38 -2.08 1.38 6.59
C VAL A 38 -2.78 0.62 5.46
N ARG A 39 -4.09 0.32 5.61
CA ARG A 39 -4.89 -0.28 4.54
C ARG A 39 -4.92 0.56 3.25
N LYS A 40 -5.12 1.88 3.38
CA LYS A 40 -5.10 2.80 2.22
C LYS A 40 -3.74 2.85 1.55
N ASN A 41 -2.65 2.83 2.33
CA ASN A 41 -1.29 2.83 1.78
C ASN A 41 -0.97 1.54 1.03
N ILE A 42 -1.37 0.39 1.57
CA ILE A 42 -1.27 -0.91 0.87
C ILE A 42 -2.02 -0.86 -0.47
N ALA A 43 -3.27 -0.37 -0.46
CA ALA A 43 -4.08 -0.27 -1.68
C ALA A 43 -3.41 0.62 -2.73
N ARG A 44 -2.88 1.80 -2.35
CA ARG A 44 -2.17 2.70 -3.27
C ARG A 44 -0.96 2.04 -3.93
N ILE A 45 -0.16 1.29 -3.16
CA ILE A 45 1.02 0.58 -3.71
C ILE A 45 0.57 -0.47 -4.72
N LEU A 46 -0.45 -1.27 -4.38
CA LEU A 46 -0.98 -2.29 -5.28
C LEU A 46 -1.56 -1.67 -6.56
N THR A 47 -2.27 -0.53 -6.46
CA THR A 47 -2.77 0.21 -7.62
C THR A 47 -1.64 0.67 -8.52
N VAL A 48 -0.59 1.28 -7.95
CA VAL A 48 0.60 1.70 -8.71
C VAL A 48 1.22 0.52 -9.46
N MET A 49 1.43 -0.61 -8.78
CA MET A 49 2.00 -1.81 -9.39
C MET A 49 1.12 -2.33 -10.52
N ARG A 50 -0.20 -2.36 -10.32
CA ARG A 50 -1.16 -2.80 -11.33
C ARG A 50 -1.22 -1.87 -12.54
N GLU A 51 -1.19 -0.56 -12.33
CA GLU A 51 -1.14 0.43 -13.42
C GLU A 51 0.15 0.32 -14.25
N GLU A 52 1.28 0.01 -13.61
CA GLU A 52 2.55 -0.25 -14.28
C GLU A 52 2.50 -1.56 -15.09
N GLU A 53 1.93 -2.64 -14.53
CA GLU A 53 1.71 -3.91 -15.23
C GLU A 53 0.78 -3.76 -16.45
N LEU A 54 -0.26 -2.94 -16.34
CA LEU A 54 -1.21 -2.68 -17.42
C LEU A 54 -0.71 -1.64 -18.43
N GLY A 55 0.47 -1.05 -18.24
CA GLY A 55 1.02 -0.02 -19.13
C GLY A 55 0.26 1.32 -19.13
N ILE A 56 -0.73 1.50 -18.25
CA ILE A 56 -1.61 2.68 -18.19
C ILE A 56 -0.82 3.97 -17.92
N ARG A 57 0.28 3.87 -17.18
CA ARG A 57 1.17 5.02 -16.93
C ARG A 57 2.03 5.42 -18.13
N ARG A 58 2.29 4.50 -19.07
CA ARG A 58 3.00 4.82 -20.33
C ARG A 58 2.06 5.46 -21.36
N GLY A 59 0.80 5.03 -21.44
CA GLY A 59 -0.16 5.60 -22.40
C GLY A 59 -0.58 7.05 -22.12
N ARG A 60 -0.50 7.51 -20.86
CA ARG A 60 -0.90 8.88 -20.49
C ARG A 60 0.10 9.97 -20.93
N SER A 61 1.36 9.61 -21.22
CA SER A 61 2.36 10.53 -21.78
C SER A 61 2.26 10.69 -23.30
N GLU A 62 1.64 9.75 -24.01
CA GLU A 62 1.52 9.78 -25.48
C GLU A 62 0.21 10.43 -25.96
N SER A 63 -0.85 10.44 -25.15
CA SER A 63 -2.15 11.04 -25.50
C SER A 63 -2.20 12.58 -25.42
N LYS A 64 -1.05 13.25 -25.30
CA LYS A 64 -0.93 14.73 -25.25
C LYS A 64 -0.26 15.33 -26.51
N ARG A 65 -0.19 14.59 -27.61
CA ARG A 65 0.22 15.13 -28.92
C ARG A 65 -0.98 15.45 -29.78
#